data_AF-A0A956XTX7-F1
#
_entry.id   AF-A0A956XTX7-F1
#
_cell.length_a   1.000
_cell.length_b   1.000
_cell.length_c   1.000
_cell.angle_alpha   90.00
_cell.angle_beta   90.00
_cell.angle_gamma   90.00
#
_symmetry.space_group_name_H-M   'P 1'
#
loop_
_entity.id
_entity.type
_entity.pdbx_description
1 polymer ?
#
loop_
_entity_poly.entity_id
_entity_poly.type
_entity_poly.pdbx_seq_one_letter_code
_entity_poly.pdbx_strand_id
1 'polypeptide(L)'
;LSRVRPDGYELAWINNKVKGVYQGLVPFIIEDKTPRDERVPKERTHNNGVVGIDTLTLVASDLDLVQRVYTPLLGHSGTPTTDTDLDARGMVYTFGPHKLRFLTPNSASSPLAAHLSNHAPVLYQLSLVTHDIPGMLSLTKTQGARLMLVSA
;
A
#
# COMPACT_ATOMS: atom_id res chain seq x y z
N LEU A 1 3.04 19.69 -10.21
CA LEU A 1 3.92 19.58 -9.01
C LEU A 1 5.34 19.39 -9.53
N SER A 2 6.36 19.88 -8.83
CA SER A 2 7.75 19.67 -9.23
C SER A 2 8.70 19.65 -8.04
N ARG A 3 9.92 19.15 -8.27
CA ARG A 3 11.04 19.16 -7.33
C ARG A 3 12.35 19.30 -8.10
N VAL A 4 13.22 20.18 -7.65
CA VAL A 4 14.59 20.33 -8.17
C VAL A 4 15.51 19.33 -7.48
N ARG A 5 16.26 18.55 -8.25
CA ARG A 5 17.30 17.63 -7.75
C ARG A 5 18.54 18.42 -7.28
N PRO A 6 19.44 17.83 -6.48
CA PRO A 6 20.70 18.49 -6.09
C PRO A 6 21.59 18.94 -7.26
N ASP A 7 21.43 18.36 -8.44
CA ASP A 7 22.15 18.73 -9.68
C ASP A 7 21.48 19.88 -10.47
N GLY A 8 20.41 20.47 -9.95
CA GLY A 8 19.67 21.55 -10.59
C GLY A 8 18.62 21.11 -11.62
N TYR A 9 18.50 19.81 -11.91
CA TYR A 9 17.48 19.30 -12.84
C TYR A 9 16.08 19.33 -12.20
N GLU A 10 15.10 19.92 -12.90
CA GLU A 10 13.72 19.96 -12.43
C GLU A 10 12.94 18.70 -12.85
N LEU A 11 12.45 17.95 -11.87
CA LEU A 11 11.50 16.86 -12.07
C LEU A 11 10.08 17.39 -11.94
N ALA A 12 9.20 17.03 -12.88
CA ALA A 12 7.82 17.50 -12.90
C ALA A 12 6.82 16.35 -13.11
N TRP A 13 5.66 16.46 -12.47
CA TRP A 13 4.56 15.49 -12.58
C TRP A 13 3.18 16.15 -12.38
N ILE A 14 2.16 15.48 -12.90
CA ILE A 14 0.75 15.74 -12.62
C ILE A 14 0.30 14.78 -11.51
N ASN A 15 -0.56 15.26 -10.61
CA ASN A 15 -1.18 14.43 -9.59
C ASN A 15 -2.68 14.70 -9.58
N ASN A 16 -3.48 13.64 -9.64
CA ASN A 16 -4.92 13.69 -9.48
C ASN A 16 -5.32 12.94 -8.22
N LYS A 17 -5.97 13.64 -7.29
CA LYS A 17 -6.48 13.07 -6.03
C LYS A 17 -8.00 13.13 -6.02
N VAL A 18 -8.64 12.04 -5.62
CA VAL A 18 -10.08 12.03 -5.35
C VAL A 18 -10.36 12.78 -4.05
N LYS A 19 -11.42 13.59 -4.04
CA LYS A 19 -11.91 14.36 -2.89
C LYS A 19 -13.25 13.79 -2.38
N GLY A 20 -13.65 14.20 -1.17
CA GLY A 20 -14.95 13.83 -0.60
C GLY A 20 -14.94 12.43 0.00
N VAL A 21 -16.06 11.70 -0.11
CA VAL A 21 -16.29 10.41 0.58
C VAL A 21 -15.33 9.29 0.19
N TYR A 22 -14.62 9.44 -0.94
CA TYR A 22 -13.64 8.47 -1.42
C TYR A 22 -12.18 8.87 -1.10
N GLN A 23 -11.97 10.02 -0.46
CA GLN A 23 -10.64 10.49 -0.07
C GLN A 23 -9.99 9.48 0.89
N GLY A 24 -8.75 9.10 0.61
CA GLY A 24 -8.01 8.09 1.39
C GLY A 24 -8.32 6.65 0.98
N LEU A 25 -9.52 6.37 0.45
CA LEU A 25 -9.86 5.06 -0.11
C LEU A 25 -9.30 4.86 -1.51
N VAL A 26 -9.51 5.86 -2.38
CA VAL A 26 -9.02 5.80 -3.76
C VAL A 26 -7.59 6.35 -3.79
N PRO A 27 -6.62 5.62 -4.33
CA PRO A 27 -5.26 6.13 -4.48
C PRO A 27 -5.26 7.32 -5.43
N PHE A 28 -4.33 8.24 -5.22
CA PHE A 28 -4.09 9.28 -6.22
C PHE A 28 -3.35 8.70 -7.43
N ILE A 29 -3.57 9.29 -8.60
CA ILE A 29 -2.84 8.95 -9.81
C ILE A 29 -1.73 9.99 -10.00
N ILE A 30 -0.55 9.54 -10.37
CA ILE A 30 0.60 10.38 -10.68
C ILE A 30 1.08 10.07 -12.10
N GLU A 31 1.30 11.12 -12.89
CA GLU A 31 1.81 11.03 -14.26
C GLU A 31 3.09 11.86 -14.37
N ASP A 32 4.16 11.23 -14.87
CA ASP A 32 5.45 11.87 -15.03
C ASP A 32 5.43 12.81 -16.26
N LYS A 33 5.76 14.09 -16.07
CA LYS A 33 5.95 15.03 -17.18
C LYS A 33 7.38 15.00 -17.71
N THR A 34 8.34 14.81 -16.81
CA THR A 34 9.73 14.51 -17.17
C THR A 34 9.90 13.02 -17.42
N PRO A 35 10.92 12.57 -18.19
CA PRO A 35 11.14 11.15 -18.44
C PRO A 35 11.20 10.33 -17.15
N ARG A 36 10.60 9.12 -17.16
CA ARG A 36 10.51 8.24 -16.00
C ARG A 36 11.86 7.95 -15.36
N ASP A 37 12.87 7.71 -16.20
CA ASP A 37 14.23 7.36 -15.79
C ASP A 37 14.97 8.53 -15.12
N GLU A 38 14.48 9.77 -15.27
CA GLU A 38 15.01 10.92 -14.52
C GLU A 38 14.44 10.97 -13.10
N ARG A 39 13.23 10.43 -12.90
CA ARG A 39 12.54 10.41 -11.60
C ARG A 39 12.89 9.19 -10.77
N VAL A 40 13.08 8.03 -11.41
CA VAL A 40 13.40 6.77 -10.73
C VAL A 40 14.92 6.57 -10.71
N PRO A 41 15.53 6.34 -9.53
CA PRO A 41 16.96 6.04 -9.45
C PRO A 41 17.36 4.85 -10.32
N LYS A 42 18.53 4.95 -10.95
CA LYS A 42 19.13 3.86 -11.74
C LYS A 42 19.62 2.70 -10.86
N GLU A 43 20.14 3.03 -9.68
CA GLU A 43 20.48 2.03 -8.67
C GLU A 43 19.19 1.46 -8.06
N ARG A 44 19.04 0.13 -8.15
CA ARG A 44 17.86 -0.60 -7.68
C ARG A 44 18.21 -1.69 -6.67
N THR A 45 19.49 -1.86 -6.35
CA THR A 45 19.95 -2.78 -5.33
C THR A 45 19.65 -2.20 -3.95
N HIS A 46 19.01 -2.99 -3.11
CA HIS A 46 18.70 -2.61 -1.74
C HIS A 46 19.38 -3.57 -0.77
N ASN A 47 19.93 -3.06 0.33
CA ASN A 47 20.67 -3.87 1.32
C ASN A 47 19.82 -4.94 2.00
N ASN A 48 18.49 -4.82 1.97
CA ASN A 48 17.57 -5.85 2.46
C ASN A 48 17.15 -6.86 1.37
N GLY A 49 17.82 -6.87 0.21
CA GLY A 49 17.51 -7.77 -0.92
C GLY A 49 16.15 -7.55 -1.58
N VAL A 50 15.48 -6.43 -1.27
CA VAL A 50 14.12 -6.15 -1.75
C VAL A 50 14.12 -5.91 -3.26
N VAL A 51 13.24 -6.61 -3.97
CA VAL A 51 13.11 -6.54 -5.44
C VAL A 51 11.72 -6.09 -5.89
N GLY A 52 10.75 -6.01 -4.99
CA GLY A 52 9.40 -5.61 -5.34
C GLY A 52 8.43 -5.53 -4.17
N ILE A 53 7.21 -5.13 -4.49
CA ILE A 53 6.08 -5.13 -3.56
C ILE A 53 5.31 -6.44 -3.77
N ASP A 54 4.97 -7.14 -2.70
CA ASP A 54 4.03 -8.27 -2.75
C ASP A 54 2.61 -7.80 -2.42
N THR A 55 2.39 -7.31 -1.20
CA THR A 55 1.04 -7.02 -0.70
C THR A 55 1.00 -5.69 0.05
N LEU A 56 0.01 -4.86 -0.25
CA LEU A 56 -0.41 -3.76 0.62
C LEU A 56 -1.59 -4.25 1.47
N THR A 57 -1.43 -4.29 2.78
CA THR A 57 -2.54 -4.53 3.71
C THR A 57 -3.07 -3.20 4.22
N LEU A 58 -4.32 -2.89 3.88
CA LEU A 58 -5.02 -1.66 4.23
C LEU A 58 -6.16 -1.97 5.19
N VAL A 59 -6.43 -1.06 6.12
CA VAL A 59 -7.62 -1.16 6.98
C VAL A 59 -8.73 -0.28 6.41
N ALA A 60 -9.91 -0.86 6.26
CA ALA A 60 -11.12 -0.20 5.80
C ALA A 60 -12.24 -0.33 6.85
N SER A 61 -13.05 0.71 6.99
CA SER A 61 -14.25 0.70 7.86
C SER A 61 -15.48 0.12 7.16
N ASP A 62 -15.51 0.12 5.83
CA ASP A 62 -16.63 -0.34 5.01
C ASP A 62 -16.12 -1.15 3.80
N LEU A 63 -16.28 -2.47 3.86
CA LEU A 63 -15.89 -3.38 2.78
C LEU A 63 -16.82 -3.31 1.56
N ASP A 64 -18.06 -2.84 1.72
CA ASP A 64 -18.96 -2.65 0.59
C ASP A 64 -18.52 -1.42 -0.21
N LEU A 65 -18.06 -0.36 0.46
CA LEU A 65 -17.45 0.79 -0.19
C LEU A 65 -16.16 0.42 -0.93
N VAL A 66 -15.29 -0.40 -0.30
CA VAL A 66 -14.10 -0.95 -0.97
C VAL A 66 -14.50 -1.67 -2.26
N GLN A 67 -15.50 -2.56 -2.20
CA GLN A 67 -15.94 -3.31 -3.37
C GLN A 67 -16.53 -2.42 -4.46
N ARG A 68 -17.37 -1.44 -4.10
CA ARG A 68 -17.92 -0.46 -5.04
C ARG A 68 -16.84 0.32 -5.80
N VAL A 69 -15.69 0.54 -5.18
CA VAL A 69 -14.55 1.26 -5.76
C VAL A 69 -13.64 0.33 -6.56
N TYR A 70 -13.14 -0.74 -5.94
CA TYR A 70 -12.05 -1.54 -6.49
C TYR A 70 -12.49 -2.56 -7.53
N THR A 71 -13.72 -3.09 -7.43
CA THR A 71 -14.24 -4.02 -8.43
C THR A 71 -14.30 -3.40 -9.83
N PRO A 72 -14.93 -2.22 -10.05
CA PRO A 72 -14.91 -1.59 -11.37
C PRO A 72 -13.52 -1.05 -11.75
N LEU A 73 -12.74 -0.56 -10.78
CA LEU A 73 -11.40 -0.02 -11.05
C LEU A 73 -10.43 -1.09 -11.59
N LEU A 74 -10.53 -2.33 -11.08
CA LEU A 74 -9.64 -3.44 -11.44
C LEU A 74 -10.28 -4.40 -12.46
N GLY A 75 -11.58 -4.24 -12.75
CA GLY A 75 -12.30 -5.07 -13.72
C GLY A 75 -12.63 -6.48 -13.24
N HIS A 76 -12.44 -6.78 -11.95
CA HIS A 76 -12.77 -8.07 -11.36
C HIS A 76 -13.13 -7.93 -9.87
N SER A 77 -13.90 -8.89 -9.36
CA SER A 77 -14.24 -8.94 -7.93
C SER A 77 -13.01 -9.26 -7.07
N GLY A 78 -13.05 -8.79 -5.82
CA GLY A 78 -12.08 -9.20 -4.80
C GLY A 78 -12.43 -10.60 -4.27
N THR A 79 -11.41 -11.32 -3.80
CA THR A 79 -11.58 -12.61 -3.13
C THR A 79 -11.76 -12.39 -1.63
N PRO A 80 -12.83 -12.90 -1.00
CA PRO A 80 -13.01 -12.83 0.44
C PRO A 80 -11.82 -13.45 1.20
N THR A 81 -11.44 -12.85 2.32
CA THR A 81 -10.36 -13.34 3.18
C THR A 81 -10.68 -13.11 4.65
N THR A 82 -10.07 -13.90 5.52
CA THR A 82 -10.04 -13.69 6.96
C THR A 82 -8.59 -13.64 7.43
N ASP A 83 -8.37 -13.00 8.58
CA ASP A 83 -7.10 -12.99 9.28
C ASP A 83 -7.37 -13.29 10.76
N THR A 84 -7.02 -14.50 11.19
CA THR A 84 -7.28 -14.93 12.58
C THR A 84 -6.38 -14.17 13.55
N ASP A 85 -5.11 -13.92 13.18
CA ASP A 85 -4.13 -13.26 14.04
C ASP A 85 -4.49 -11.78 14.28
N LEU A 86 -5.08 -11.14 13.27
CA LEU A 86 -5.57 -9.78 13.35
C LEU A 86 -7.05 -9.68 13.77
N ASP A 87 -7.73 -10.80 14.01
CA ASP A 87 -9.18 -10.87 14.21
C ASP A 87 -9.95 -9.99 13.21
N ALA A 88 -9.79 -10.29 11.92
CA ALA A 88 -10.31 -9.46 10.84
C ALA A 88 -10.90 -10.27 9.69
N ARG A 89 -11.76 -9.62 8.92
CA ARG A 89 -12.30 -10.11 7.65
C ARG A 89 -12.03 -9.08 6.55
N GLY A 90 -12.07 -9.48 5.29
CA GLY A 90 -11.65 -8.59 4.22
C GLY A 90 -11.83 -9.09 2.80
N MET A 91 -11.25 -8.35 1.88
CA MET A 91 -11.18 -8.64 0.45
C MET A 91 -9.74 -8.50 -0.05
N VAL A 92 -9.31 -9.41 -0.92
CA VAL A 92 -8.03 -9.33 -1.63
C VAL A 92 -8.30 -9.06 -3.11
N TYR A 93 -7.62 -8.05 -3.64
CA TYR A 93 -7.56 -7.75 -5.05
C TYR A 93 -6.14 -7.96 -5.57
N THR A 94 -6.00 -8.35 -6.83
CA THR A 94 -4.73 -8.43 -7.55
C THR A 94 -4.61 -7.26 -8.53
N PHE A 95 -3.41 -6.70 -8.66
CA PHE A 95 -3.08 -5.71 -9.68
C PHE A 95 -1.66 -5.99 -10.21
N GLY A 96 -1.59 -6.55 -11.42
CA GLY A 96 -0.34 -7.14 -11.91
C GLY A 96 0.17 -8.21 -10.94
N PRO A 97 1.46 -8.18 -10.54
CA PRO A 97 2.01 -9.13 -9.57
C PRO A 97 1.70 -8.77 -8.11
N HIS A 98 1.00 -7.66 -7.85
CA HIS A 98 0.79 -7.13 -6.51
C HIS A 98 -0.59 -7.47 -5.96
N LYS A 99 -0.72 -7.47 -4.64
CA LYS A 99 -2.00 -7.66 -3.94
C LYS A 99 -2.37 -6.42 -3.13
N LEU A 100 -3.65 -6.08 -3.16
CA LEU A 100 -4.29 -5.12 -2.25
C LEU A 100 -5.21 -5.90 -1.32
N ARG A 101 -4.86 -5.98 -0.04
CA ARG A 101 -5.63 -6.70 0.99
C ARG A 101 -6.31 -5.67 1.88
N PHE A 102 -7.62 -5.54 1.75
CA PHE A 102 -8.44 -4.68 2.61
C PHE A 102 -9.01 -5.50 3.76
N LEU A 103 -8.74 -5.09 4.99
CA LEU A 103 -9.23 -5.73 6.20
C LEU A 103 -10.12 -4.79 7.02
N THR A 104 -11.10 -5.36 7.69
CA THR A 104 -11.94 -4.70 8.70
C THR A 104 -11.88 -5.55 9.97
N PRO A 105 -11.64 -4.96 11.15
CA PRO A 105 -11.63 -5.70 12.41
C PRO A 105 -13.01 -6.32 12.67
N ASN A 106 -13.04 -7.55 13.20
CA ASN A 106 -14.28 -8.17 13.65
C ASN A 106 -14.70 -7.68 15.04
N SER A 107 -13.74 -7.22 15.85
CA SER A 107 -13.98 -6.77 17.23
C SER A 107 -13.14 -5.55 17.58
N ALA A 108 -13.55 -4.84 18.65
CA ALA A 108 -12.79 -3.72 19.19
C ALA A 108 -11.44 -4.13 19.81
N SER A 109 -11.26 -5.42 20.14
CA SER A 109 -9.99 -5.97 20.62
C SER A 109 -8.97 -6.23 19.50
N SER A 110 -9.40 -6.21 18.23
CA SER A 110 -8.48 -6.35 17.11
C SER A 110 -7.45 -5.20 17.11
N PRO A 111 -6.16 -5.49 16.84
CA PRO A 111 -5.16 -4.43 16.68
C PRO A 111 -5.50 -3.45 15.53
N LEU A 112 -6.35 -3.85 14.59
CA LEU A 112 -6.80 -2.99 13.49
C LEU A 112 -7.83 -1.93 13.93
N ALA A 113 -8.57 -2.18 15.02
CA ALA A 113 -9.56 -1.23 15.53
C ALA A 113 -8.90 0.07 16.00
N ALA A 114 -7.78 -0.03 16.72
CA ALA A 114 -6.98 1.12 17.13
C ALA A 114 -6.31 1.83 15.94
N HIS A 115 -5.96 1.09 14.87
CA HIS A 115 -5.41 1.69 13.66
C HIS A 115 -6.46 2.54 12.92
N LEU A 116 -7.69 2.05 12.83
CA LEU A 116 -8.82 2.78 12.22
C LEU A 116 -9.23 4.03 12.97
N SER A 117 -9.23 4.00 14.32
CA SER A 117 -9.67 5.14 15.12
C SER A 117 -8.80 6.38 14.94
N ASN A 118 -7.54 6.18 14.57
CA ASN A 118 -6.58 7.26 14.38
C ASN A 118 -6.65 7.82 12.95
N HIS A 119 -6.90 6.99 11.92
CA HIS A 119 -7.03 7.39 10.53
C HIS A 119 -7.78 6.33 9.68
N ALA A 120 -8.58 6.74 8.67
CA ALA A 120 -9.23 5.78 7.77
C ALA A 120 -9.42 6.31 6.33
N PRO A 121 -9.32 5.45 5.28
CA PRO A 121 -8.65 4.14 5.20
C PRO A 121 -7.12 4.29 5.12
N VAL A 122 -6.37 3.43 5.81
CA VAL A 122 -4.91 3.62 5.97
C VAL A 122 -4.15 2.31 5.86
N LEU A 123 -2.96 2.41 5.24
CA LEU A 123 -1.98 1.32 5.16
C LEU A 123 -1.64 0.84 6.57
N TYR A 124 -1.77 -0.47 6.79
CA TYR A 124 -1.39 -1.12 8.04
C TYR A 124 -0.03 -1.80 7.91
N GLN A 125 0.18 -2.53 6.82
CA GLN A 125 1.42 -3.27 6.57
C GLN A 125 1.74 -3.30 5.08
N LEU A 126 3.02 -3.26 4.75
CA LEU A 126 3.56 -3.49 3.42
C LEU A 126 4.42 -4.76 3.42
N SER A 127 4.07 -5.72 2.59
CA SER A 127 4.89 -6.90 2.31
C SER A 127 5.74 -6.65 1.05
N LEU A 128 7.03 -6.93 1.16
CA LEU A 128 8.04 -6.68 0.13
C LEU A 128 8.73 -7.99 -0.24
N VAL A 129 8.84 -8.25 -1.53
CA VAL A 129 9.55 -9.43 -2.05
C VAL A 129 11.05 -9.24 -1.85
N THR A 130 11.72 -10.24 -1.28
CA THR A 130 13.18 -10.25 -1.08
C THR A 130 13.83 -11.56 -1.54
N HIS A 131 15.08 -11.47 -1.98
CA HIS A 131 15.99 -12.62 -2.16
C HIS A 131 16.87 -12.90 -0.93
N ASP A 132 16.73 -12.09 0.12
CA ASP A 132 17.45 -12.22 1.38
C ASP A 132 16.55 -12.87 2.46
N ILE A 133 16.86 -12.69 3.74
CA ILE A 133 16.13 -13.27 4.86
C ILE A 133 14.72 -12.65 4.98
N PRO A 134 13.63 -13.44 4.88
CA PRO A 134 12.27 -12.96 5.10
C PRO A 134 12.02 -12.67 6.59
N GLY A 135 11.04 -11.82 6.88
CA GLY A 135 10.65 -11.48 8.25
C GLY A 135 10.25 -10.02 8.44
N MET A 136 9.67 -9.74 9.60
CA MET A 136 9.27 -8.39 9.99
C MET A 136 10.51 -7.54 10.27
N LEU A 137 10.61 -6.38 9.62
CA LEU A 137 11.65 -5.42 9.93
C LEU A 137 11.40 -4.77 11.30
N SER A 138 12.49 -4.36 11.97
CA SER A 138 12.41 -3.66 13.25
C SER A 138 11.51 -2.44 13.17
N LEU A 139 10.47 -2.39 14.00
CA LEU A 139 9.54 -1.24 14.08
C LEU A 139 10.27 0.05 14.47
N THR A 140 11.30 -0.03 15.32
CA THR A 140 12.10 1.15 15.69
C THR A 140 12.86 1.71 14.49
N LYS A 141 13.50 0.85 13.69
CA LYS A 141 14.26 1.29 12.50
C LYS A 141 13.36 1.78 11.36
N THR A 142 12.11 1.33 11.34
CA THR A 142 11.10 1.71 10.35
C THR A 142 10.16 2.81 10.84
N GLN A 143 10.45 3.42 11.99
CA GLN A 143 9.65 4.49 12.59
C GLN A 143 8.16 4.11 12.77
N GLY A 144 7.92 2.86 13.16
CA GLY A 144 6.60 2.28 13.39
C GLY A 144 5.93 1.68 12.15
N ALA A 145 6.51 1.82 10.96
CA ALA A 145 5.95 1.22 9.75
C ALA A 145 6.10 -0.31 9.78
N ARG A 146 5.00 -1.04 9.61
CA ARG A 146 5.03 -2.51 9.55
C ARG A 146 5.47 -2.94 8.15
N LEU A 147 6.75 -3.29 8.02
CA LEU A 147 7.34 -3.76 6.77
C LEU A 147 7.74 -5.23 6.92
N MET A 148 7.08 -6.10 6.16
CA MET A 148 7.36 -7.54 6.13
C MET A 148 8.16 -7.87 4.89
N LEU A 149 9.28 -8.56 5.05
CA LEU A 149 9.98 -9.19 3.94
C LEU A 149 9.39 -10.59 3.70
N VAL A 150 9.05 -10.90 2.46
CA VAL A 150 8.56 -12.21 2.03
C VAL A 150 9.47 -12.78 0.95
N SER A 151 9.64 -14.08 0.92
CA SER A 151 10.44 -14.75 -0.11
C SER A 151 9.87 -14.51 -1.51
N ALA A 152 10.76 -14.36 -2.49
CA ALA A 152 10.42 -14.34 -3.92
C ALA A 152 9.87 -15.66 -4.44
#